data_AF-A0A059LH39-F1
#
_entry.id   AF-A0A059LH39-F1
#
_cell.length_a   1.000
_cell.length_b   1.000
_cell.length_c   1.000
_cell.angle_alpha   90.00
_cell.angle_beta   90.00
_cell.angle_gamma   90.00
#
_symmetry.space_group_name_H-M   'P 1'
#
loop_
_entity.id
_entity.type
_entity.pdbx_description
1 polymer ?
#
loop_
_entity_poly.entity_id
_entity_poly.type
_entity_poly.pdbx_seq_one_letter_code
_entity_poly.pdbx_strand_id
1 'polypeptide(L)'
;MQTLSARALAGQGACSSKAGPQITSRANKYLALTGSVRRGALAECWRRAEDASASGRRSGRCLGVLPSALPFSRAWGSLDRARAPAPPFRDTRARAGLKGSSLSSKGTITAPCGGDSLNSPGRVALVAVAALYATLIVVLPFGSIFVQAVAGGLGSIARAMAEPEFLHATKMTMTMALIAVPVNTAFGVLAALVLAGRRFAGRRLLLAAMDIPFSISPVVTGLMFVLLYGRTGLFAPLIARSGFQVVFALPGMALATMFVTLPFVVRELLPALEEKEGHEEEAAASLGAGRWRTFWEVTLPNVRWALLYGVILTNARAMGE
;
A
#
# COMPACT_ATOMS: atom_id res chain seq x y z
N MET A 1 -42.03 -49.41 -1.86
CA MET A 1 -42.89 -48.98 -2.98
C MET A 1 -42.25 -47.74 -3.58
N GLN A 2 -41.26 -47.89 -4.45
CA GLN A 2 -41.39 -48.05 -5.91
C GLN A 2 -42.19 -46.91 -6.59
N THR A 3 -41.46 -46.20 -7.46
CA THR A 3 -41.88 -45.52 -8.70
C THR A 3 -42.50 -44.13 -8.63
N LEU A 4 -42.04 -43.29 -9.59
CA LEU A 4 -42.49 -41.95 -10.02
C LEU A 4 -41.88 -40.80 -9.20
N SER A 5 -40.84 -40.10 -9.66
CA SER A 5 -40.91 -39.23 -10.83
C SER A 5 -39.54 -39.06 -11.49
N ALA A 6 -39.39 -39.76 -12.61
CA ALA A 6 -38.37 -39.52 -13.61
C ALA A 6 -38.71 -38.21 -14.36
N ARG A 7 -38.12 -37.08 -13.96
CA ARG A 7 -38.19 -35.84 -14.77
C ARG A 7 -37.07 -34.81 -14.52
N ALA A 8 -35.91 -35.20 -14.01
CA ALA A 8 -34.80 -34.26 -13.75
C ALA A 8 -33.43 -34.66 -14.36
N LEU A 9 -33.41 -35.60 -15.32
CA LEU A 9 -32.18 -36.10 -15.96
C LEU A 9 -32.11 -35.83 -17.48
N ALA A 10 -32.68 -34.71 -17.94
CA ALA A 10 -32.51 -34.24 -19.31
C ALA A 10 -32.26 -32.72 -19.30
N GLY A 11 -31.00 -32.32 -19.17
CA GLY A 11 -30.62 -30.90 -19.16
C GLY A 11 -29.20 -30.57 -18.70
N GLN A 12 -28.35 -31.55 -18.40
CA GLN A 12 -26.93 -31.33 -18.08
C GLN A 12 -26.07 -32.15 -19.04
N GLY A 13 -25.98 -31.69 -20.28
CA GLY A 13 -25.26 -32.42 -21.32
C GLY A 13 -25.01 -31.57 -22.54
N ALA A 14 -24.50 -30.34 -22.39
CA ALA A 14 -23.93 -29.56 -23.51
C ALA A 14 -23.29 -28.23 -23.03
N CYS A 15 -22.27 -28.25 -22.17
CA CYS A 15 -21.38 -27.08 -22.04
C CYS A 15 -20.02 -27.37 -21.38
N SER A 16 -19.49 -28.58 -21.55
CA SER A 16 -18.13 -28.95 -21.13
C SER A 16 -17.33 -29.47 -22.32
N SER A 17 -17.29 -28.68 -23.40
CA SER A 17 -16.37 -28.89 -24.54
C SER A 17 -16.49 -27.68 -25.47
N LYS A 18 -15.66 -26.65 -25.23
CA LYS A 18 -15.22 -25.58 -26.17
C LYS A 18 -14.77 -24.32 -25.39
N ALA A 19 -13.66 -24.45 -24.66
CA ALA A 19 -12.86 -23.30 -24.23
C ALA A 19 -11.35 -23.61 -24.39
N GLY A 20 -11.02 -24.35 -25.45
CA GLY A 20 -9.71 -24.98 -25.66
C GLY A 20 -8.77 -24.39 -26.74
N PRO A 21 -9.16 -23.50 -27.69
CA PRO A 21 -8.19 -23.10 -28.73
C PRO A 21 -7.77 -21.61 -28.76
N GLN A 22 -8.13 -20.75 -27.79
CA GLN A 22 -7.79 -19.32 -27.85
C GLN A 22 -6.75 -18.83 -26.82
N ILE A 23 -6.49 -19.58 -25.74
CA ILE A 23 -5.45 -19.23 -24.75
C ILE A 23 -4.04 -19.61 -25.24
N THR A 24 -3.95 -20.59 -26.15
CA THR A 24 -2.68 -21.04 -26.76
C THR A 24 -2.08 -20.05 -27.76
N SER A 25 -2.85 -19.12 -28.32
CA SER A 25 -2.34 -18.15 -29.32
C SER A 25 -1.53 -17.00 -28.71
N ARG A 26 -1.90 -16.51 -27.51
CA ARG A 26 -1.17 -15.42 -26.84
C ARG A 26 0.05 -15.89 -26.07
N ALA A 27 0.05 -17.10 -25.53
CA ALA A 27 1.25 -17.70 -24.92
C ALA A 27 2.36 -17.90 -25.98
N ASN A 28 1.99 -18.24 -27.22
CA ASN A 28 2.94 -18.48 -28.31
C ASN A 28 3.69 -17.21 -28.78
N LYS A 29 3.19 -16.01 -28.43
CA LYS A 29 3.84 -14.74 -28.79
C LYS A 29 4.89 -14.28 -27.77
N TYR A 30 4.78 -14.72 -26.51
CA TYR A 30 5.78 -14.47 -25.46
C TYR A 30 6.83 -15.58 -25.36
N LEU A 31 6.51 -16.80 -25.81
CA LEU A 31 7.43 -17.94 -25.85
C LEU A 31 8.48 -17.90 -26.99
N ALA A 32 8.45 -16.90 -27.87
CA ALA A 32 9.38 -16.80 -29.00
C ALA A 32 10.73 -16.13 -28.64
N LEU A 33 10.93 -15.65 -27.40
CA LEU A 33 12.10 -14.83 -27.03
C LEU A 33 13.05 -15.44 -26.00
N THR A 34 12.91 -16.71 -25.62
CA THR A 34 13.83 -17.36 -24.67
C THR A 34 14.35 -18.69 -25.20
N GLY A 35 15.68 -18.81 -25.26
CA GLY A 35 16.45 -19.86 -25.90
C GLY A 35 16.14 -21.30 -25.50
N SER A 36 16.55 -22.21 -26.40
CA SER A 36 15.97 -23.52 -26.66
C SER A 36 16.26 -24.65 -25.66
N VAL A 37 17.11 -24.46 -24.64
CA VAL A 37 17.80 -25.59 -24.00
C VAL A 37 17.21 -26.02 -22.63
N ARG A 38 16.33 -25.24 -21.99
CA ARG A 38 15.67 -25.61 -20.72
C ARG A 38 14.20 -26.07 -20.88
N ARG A 39 13.81 -26.49 -22.09
CA ARG A 39 12.42 -26.82 -22.44
C ARG A 39 11.95 -28.23 -22.02
N GLY A 40 12.84 -29.19 -21.83
CA GLY A 40 12.45 -30.58 -21.54
C GLY A 40 12.07 -30.81 -20.07
N ALA A 41 12.99 -30.53 -19.15
CA ALA A 41 12.88 -30.98 -17.76
C ALA A 41 11.75 -30.29 -16.95
N LEU A 42 11.45 -29.01 -17.23
CA LEU A 42 10.40 -28.27 -16.53
C LEU A 42 8.99 -28.63 -17.03
N ALA A 43 8.84 -28.97 -18.31
CA ALA A 43 7.55 -29.30 -18.90
C ALA A 43 7.04 -30.69 -18.50
N GLU A 44 7.93 -31.63 -18.18
CA GLU A 44 7.57 -32.96 -17.66
C GLU A 44 7.26 -32.93 -16.17
N CYS A 45 7.93 -32.06 -15.41
CA CYS A 45 7.67 -31.88 -13.98
C CYS A 45 6.29 -31.23 -13.73
N TRP A 46 5.92 -30.26 -14.57
CA TRP A 46 4.62 -29.60 -14.48
C TRP A 46 3.46 -30.52 -14.91
N ARG A 47 3.63 -31.30 -15.99
CA ARG A 47 2.61 -32.27 -16.43
C ARG A 47 2.31 -33.35 -15.38
N ARG A 48 3.34 -33.88 -14.71
CA ARG A 48 3.14 -34.87 -13.63
C ARG A 48 2.49 -34.28 -12.37
N ALA A 49 2.67 -32.99 -12.11
CA ALA A 49 2.02 -32.31 -10.99
C ALA A 49 0.51 -32.09 -11.25
N GLU A 50 0.13 -31.78 -12.49
CA GLU A 50 -1.28 -31.66 -12.90
C GLU A 50 -2.01 -33.02 -12.89
N ASP A 51 -1.36 -34.08 -13.37
CA ASP A 51 -1.95 -35.44 -13.37
C ASP A 51 -2.18 -35.99 -11.94
N ALA A 52 -1.32 -35.62 -10.99
CA ALA A 52 -1.45 -35.99 -9.59
C ALA A 52 -2.61 -35.24 -8.89
N SER A 53 -2.91 -34.01 -9.32
CA SER A 53 -4.00 -33.22 -8.76
C SER A 53 -5.38 -33.62 -9.29
N ALA A 54 -5.45 -34.18 -10.51
CA ALA A 54 -6.69 -34.60 -11.15
C ALA A 54 -7.25 -35.97 -10.66
N SER A 55 -6.44 -36.81 -10.01
CA SER A 55 -6.81 -38.21 -9.69
C SER A 55 -7.16 -38.50 -8.22
N GLY A 56 -7.18 -37.50 -7.35
CA GLY A 56 -7.74 -37.63 -5.98
C GLY A 56 -7.12 -38.72 -5.11
N ARG A 57 -5.89 -39.17 -5.39
CA ARG A 57 -5.20 -40.23 -4.66
C ARG A 57 -4.05 -39.63 -3.84
N ARG A 58 -4.16 -39.60 -2.50
CA ARG A 58 -3.04 -39.29 -1.60
C ARG A 58 -1.95 -40.36 -1.79
N SER A 59 -0.84 -39.99 -2.42
CA SER A 59 0.36 -40.81 -2.52
C SER A 59 1.55 -40.03 -1.96
N GLY A 60 1.95 -40.39 -0.74
CA GLY A 60 3.20 -39.91 -0.14
C GLY A 60 4.39 -40.55 -0.84
N ARG A 61 4.94 -39.89 -1.86
CA ARG A 61 6.28 -40.15 -2.40
C ARG A 61 6.71 -39.08 -3.41
N CYS A 62 7.07 -37.90 -2.91
CA CYS A 62 7.86 -36.89 -3.62
C CYS A 62 8.70 -36.09 -2.61
N LEU A 63 9.31 -36.78 -1.66
CA LEU A 63 10.49 -36.28 -0.95
C LEU A 63 11.68 -36.97 -1.59
N GLY A 64 12.52 -36.21 -2.30
CA GLY A 64 13.81 -36.70 -2.77
C GLY A 64 14.13 -36.46 -4.24
N VAL A 65 14.13 -35.20 -4.69
CA VAL A 65 15.08 -34.72 -5.72
C VAL A 65 15.35 -33.22 -5.47
N LEU A 66 16.16 -32.93 -4.46
CA LEU A 66 16.81 -31.62 -4.30
C LEU A 66 18.31 -31.88 -4.54
N PRO A 67 18.93 -31.35 -5.60
CA PRO A 67 20.38 -31.28 -5.67
C PRO A 67 20.81 -30.17 -4.70
N SER A 68 21.29 -30.60 -3.54
CA SER A 68 22.19 -29.83 -2.69
C SER A 68 23.50 -29.58 -3.45
N ALA A 69 24.15 -28.45 -3.12
CA ALA A 69 25.46 -28.00 -3.60
C ALA A 69 25.48 -27.19 -4.90
N LEU A 70 25.21 -25.87 -4.80
CA LEU A 70 26.01 -24.86 -5.50
C LEU A 70 26.27 -23.66 -4.56
N PRO A 71 27.52 -23.17 -4.46
CA PRO A 71 27.96 -22.20 -3.45
C PRO A 71 27.47 -20.76 -3.74
N PHE A 72 27.02 -20.09 -2.69
CA PHE A 72 26.40 -18.76 -2.62
C PHE A 72 27.34 -17.57 -2.95
N SER A 73 28.56 -17.78 -3.45
CA SER A 73 29.62 -16.75 -3.46
C SER A 73 30.11 -16.25 -4.83
N ARG A 74 29.48 -16.60 -5.97
CA ARG A 74 29.96 -16.14 -7.30
C ARG A 74 28.87 -15.82 -8.33
N ALA A 75 27.88 -15.00 -7.96
CA ALA A 75 26.90 -14.48 -8.93
C ALA A 75 26.63 -12.98 -8.85
N TRP A 76 27.35 -12.24 -8.00
CA TRP A 76 27.25 -10.76 -7.86
C TRP A 76 28.33 -10.00 -8.64
N GLY A 77 28.90 -10.59 -9.69
CA GLY A 77 30.13 -10.10 -10.34
C GLY A 77 30.05 -9.73 -11.82
N SER A 78 28.87 -9.61 -12.45
CA SER A 78 28.83 -9.30 -13.90
C SER A 78 27.54 -8.69 -14.46
N LEU A 79 26.75 -7.95 -13.67
CA LEU A 79 25.53 -7.27 -14.16
C LEU A 79 25.69 -5.75 -14.32
N ASP A 80 26.90 -5.31 -14.69
CA ASP A 80 27.24 -3.91 -15.00
C ASP A 80 27.39 -3.62 -16.50
N ARG A 81 26.84 -4.46 -17.40
CA ARG A 81 27.02 -4.23 -18.84
C ARG A 81 25.87 -4.76 -19.70
N ALA A 82 24.79 -3.98 -19.79
CA ALA A 82 23.92 -3.93 -20.98
C ALA A 82 22.88 -2.79 -20.86
N ARG A 83 23.34 -1.55 -21.05
CA ARG A 83 22.48 -0.43 -21.44
C ARG A 83 22.12 -0.65 -22.91
N ALA A 84 20.97 -1.27 -23.21
CA ALA A 84 20.47 -1.40 -24.58
C ALA A 84 19.81 -0.09 -25.04
N PRO A 85 20.08 0.40 -26.27
CA PRO A 85 19.58 1.69 -26.77
C PRO A 85 18.11 1.62 -27.21
N ALA A 86 17.41 2.74 -27.10
CA ALA A 86 16.05 2.93 -27.61
C ALA A 86 16.00 2.80 -29.16
N PRO A 87 14.97 2.17 -29.75
CA PRO A 87 14.84 2.10 -31.20
C PRO A 87 14.44 3.46 -31.80
N PRO A 88 14.87 3.76 -33.04
CA PRO A 88 14.62 5.04 -33.69
C PRO A 88 13.17 5.18 -34.15
N PHE A 89 12.61 6.37 -33.94
CA PHE A 89 11.35 6.82 -34.54
C PHE A 89 11.55 6.95 -36.05
N ARG A 90 11.01 5.99 -36.82
CA ARG A 90 11.08 6.00 -38.28
C ARG A 90 9.74 6.50 -38.84
N ASP A 91 9.79 7.74 -39.28
CA ASP A 91 8.75 8.43 -40.03
C ASP A 91 8.79 7.92 -41.49
N THR A 92 7.75 7.21 -41.92
CA THR A 92 7.56 6.87 -43.34
C THR A 92 6.16 7.26 -43.78
N ARG A 93 6.05 8.52 -44.22
CA ARG A 93 5.12 8.88 -45.29
C ARG A 93 5.51 8.09 -46.54
N ALA A 94 4.65 7.17 -46.97
CA ALA A 94 4.64 6.67 -48.33
C ALA A 94 3.19 6.43 -48.75
N ARG A 95 2.77 7.19 -49.77
CA ARG A 95 1.51 7.07 -50.48
C ARG A 95 1.44 5.70 -51.18
N ALA A 96 0.34 4.99 -50.99
CA ALA A 96 -0.17 4.04 -51.99
C ALA A 96 -1.69 4.02 -51.87
N GLY A 97 -2.36 4.57 -52.87
CA GLY A 97 -3.81 4.54 -52.97
C GLY A 97 -4.29 3.11 -53.20
N LEU A 98 -5.16 2.63 -52.33
CA LEU A 98 -6.02 1.50 -52.62
C LEU A 98 -7.43 1.79 -52.11
N LYS A 99 -8.35 1.44 -53.00
CA LYS A 99 -9.80 1.61 -52.99
C LYS A 99 -10.46 1.20 -51.68
N GLY A 100 -11.60 1.84 -51.44
CA GLY A 100 -12.48 1.62 -50.30
C GLY A 100 -12.75 0.16 -49.99
N SER A 101 -12.60 -0.16 -48.72
CA SER A 101 -13.49 -1.08 -48.02
C SER A 101 -13.70 -0.52 -46.62
N SER A 102 -14.95 -0.21 -46.34
CA SER A 102 -15.44 0.21 -45.03
C SER A 102 -15.26 -0.94 -44.04
N LEU A 103 -14.12 -0.99 -43.36
CA LEU A 103 -13.98 -1.74 -42.13
C LEU A 103 -14.17 -0.77 -40.98
N SER A 104 -15.45 -0.61 -40.63
CA SER A 104 -15.94 -0.13 -39.36
C SER A 104 -15.32 -0.97 -38.23
N SER A 105 -14.09 -0.66 -37.86
CA SER A 105 -13.42 -1.18 -36.69
C SER A 105 -14.03 -0.49 -35.46
N LYS A 106 -15.19 -0.99 -35.04
CA LYS A 106 -15.67 -0.85 -33.65
C LYS A 106 -14.71 -1.67 -32.79
N GLY A 107 -13.53 -1.11 -32.54
CA GLY A 107 -12.64 -1.54 -31.47
C GLY A 107 -13.26 -1.17 -30.13
N THR A 108 -14.35 -1.85 -29.79
CA THR A 108 -14.88 -1.84 -28.44
C THR A 108 -13.81 -2.49 -27.58
N ILE A 109 -13.13 -1.70 -26.76
CA ILE A 109 -12.40 -2.25 -25.61
C ILE A 109 -13.48 -2.90 -24.75
N THR A 110 -13.77 -4.18 -25.00
CA THR A 110 -14.53 -4.99 -24.08
C THR A 110 -13.67 -5.09 -22.83
N ALA A 111 -13.98 -4.25 -21.84
CA ALA A 111 -13.55 -4.46 -20.48
C ALA A 111 -13.77 -5.94 -20.16
N PRO A 112 -12.82 -6.64 -19.51
CA PRO A 112 -13.16 -7.92 -18.94
C PRO A 112 -14.26 -7.66 -17.92
N CYS A 113 -15.50 -7.96 -18.29
CA CYS A 113 -16.60 -8.14 -17.36
C CYS A 113 -16.30 -9.38 -16.51
N GLY A 114 -15.30 -9.27 -15.64
CA GLY A 114 -15.25 -9.99 -14.38
C GLY A 114 -16.26 -9.31 -13.46
N GLY A 115 -17.55 -9.43 -13.80
CA GLY A 115 -18.61 -9.31 -12.82
C GLY A 115 -18.44 -10.50 -11.89
N ASP A 116 -17.49 -10.41 -10.96
CA ASP A 116 -17.36 -11.36 -9.87
C ASP A 116 -18.72 -11.41 -9.22
N SER A 117 -19.33 -12.59 -9.26
CA SER A 117 -20.57 -12.90 -8.59
C SER A 117 -20.35 -12.72 -7.09
N LEU A 118 -20.56 -11.50 -6.60
CA LEU A 118 -20.71 -11.18 -5.18
C LEU A 118 -21.81 -12.05 -4.52
N ASN A 119 -22.64 -12.71 -5.34
CA ASN A 119 -23.77 -13.53 -4.94
C ASN A 119 -23.48 -15.02 -4.71
N SER A 120 -22.22 -15.48 -4.75
CA SER A 120 -21.95 -16.85 -4.28
C SER A 120 -22.25 -16.92 -2.78
N PRO A 121 -23.26 -17.70 -2.33
CA PRO A 121 -23.73 -17.67 -0.94
C PRO A 121 -22.61 -18.01 0.07
N GLY A 122 -21.61 -18.80 -0.34
CA GLY A 122 -20.43 -19.10 0.47
C GLY A 122 -19.50 -17.90 0.69
N ARG A 123 -19.29 -17.04 -0.32
CA ARG A 123 -18.47 -15.83 -0.16
C ARG A 123 -19.16 -14.82 0.74
N VAL A 124 -20.48 -14.63 0.58
CA VAL A 124 -21.27 -13.75 1.45
C VAL A 124 -21.25 -14.24 2.89
N ALA A 125 -21.40 -15.56 3.12
CA ALA A 125 -21.32 -16.14 4.46
C ALA A 125 -19.94 -15.93 5.11
N LEU A 126 -18.85 -16.14 4.37
CA LEU A 126 -17.49 -15.91 4.88
C LEU A 126 -17.24 -14.43 5.22
N VAL A 127 -17.67 -13.50 4.35
CA VAL A 127 -17.57 -12.06 4.62
C VAL A 127 -18.44 -11.67 5.81
N ALA A 128 -19.66 -12.21 5.92
CA ALA A 128 -20.56 -11.95 7.05
C ALA A 128 -19.99 -12.46 8.38
N VAL A 129 -19.41 -13.66 8.42
CA VAL A 129 -18.76 -14.20 9.62
C VAL A 129 -17.53 -13.38 9.99
N ALA A 130 -16.68 -13.03 9.02
CA ALA A 130 -15.51 -12.20 9.26
C ALA A 130 -15.89 -10.79 9.77
N ALA A 131 -16.90 -10.17 9.15
CA ALA A 131 -17.43 -8.87 9.56
C ALA A 131 -18.08 -8.92 10.94
N LEU A 132 -18.85 -9.97 11.24
CA LEU A 132 -19.45 -10.18 12.56
C LEU A 132 -18.37 -10.33 13.63
N TYR A 133 -17.34 -11.15 13.38
CA TYR A 133 -16.23 -11.34 14.30
C TYR A 133 -15.44 -10.05 14.53
N ALA A 134 -15.10 -9.33 13.46
CA ALA A 134 -14.42 -8.03 13.55
C ALA A 134 -15.28 -6.97 14.27
N THR A 135 -16.60 -7.00 14.06
CA THR A 135 -17.53 -6.12 14.78
C THR A 135 -17.56 -6.50 16.26
N LEU A 136 -17.64 -7.78 16.58
CA LEU A 136 -17.71 -8.26 17.96
C LEU A 136 -16.45 -7.90 18.76
N ILE A 137 -15.26 -8.08 18.17
CA ILE A 137 -13.99 -7.81 18.85
C ILE A 137 -13.77 -6.32 19.11
N VAL A 138 -14.33 -5.42 18.29
CA VAL A 138 -14.25 -3.98 18.49
C VAL A 138 -15.38 -3.49 19.40
N VAL A 139 -16.63 -3.88 19.12
CA VAL A 139 -17.79 -3.34 19.83
C VAL A 139 -17.85 -3.81 21.28
N LEU A 140 -17.43 -5.04 21.61
CA LEU A 140 -17.47 -5.54 22.98
C LEU A 140 -16.60 -4.73 23.96
N PRO A 141 -15.29 -4.51 23.74
CA PRO A 141 -14.46 -3.74 24.66
C PRO A 141 -14.83 -2.25 24.67
N PHE A 142 -15.18 -1.67 23.52
CA PHE A 142 -15.61 -0.27 23.50
C PHE A 142 -16.95 -0.08 24.21
N GLY A 143 -17.89 -1.00 24.02
CA GLY A 143 -19.18 -1.01 24.70
C GLY A 143 -19.05 -1.21 26.21
N SER A 144 -18.16 -2.11 26.65
CA SER A 144 -17.94 -2.34 28.08
C SER A 144 -17.33 -1.13 28.78
N ILE A 145 -16.37 -0.44 28.14
CA ILE A 145 -15.82 0.82 28.64
C ILE A 145 -16.92 1.89 28.75
N PHE A 146 -17.81 1.99 27.76
CA PHE A 146 -18.89 2.98 27.78
C PHE A 146 -19.91 2.71 28.90
N VAL A 147 -20.30 1.44 29.10
CA VAL A 147 -21.20 1.05 30.18
C VAL A 147 -20.56 1.32 31.54
N GLN A 148 -19.29 0.99 31.72
CA GLN A 148 -18.56 1.27 32.96
C GLN A 148 -18.40 2.77 33.23
N ALA A 149 -18.17 3.59 32.20
CA ALA A 149 -18.04 5.04 32.33
C ALA A 149 -19.37 5.70 32.77
N VAL A 150 -20.51 5.19 32.29
CA VAL A 150 -21.84 5.74 32.61
C VAL A 150 -22.44 5.10 33.87
N ALA A 151 -21.92 3.95 34.34
CA ALA A 151 -22.42 3.26 35.53
C ALA A 151 -22.39 4.13 36.80
N GLY A 152 -21.48 5.09 36.90
CA GLY A 152 -21.41 6.07 38.00
C GLY A 152 -22.42 7.23 37.90
N GLY A 153 -23.23 7.28 36.84
CA GLY A 153 -24.18 8.34 36.53
C GLY A 153 -23.55 9.58 35.88
N LEU A 154 -24.40 10.53 35.46
CA LEU A 154 -23.93 11.79 34.83
C LEU A 154 -23.09 12.66 35.79
N GLY A 155 -23.33 12.54 37.10
CA GLY A 155 -22.59 13.26 38.13
C GLY A 155 -21.13 12.83 38.25
N SER A 156 -20.80 11.54 38.05
CA SER A 156 -19.42 11.06 38.06
C SER A 156 -18.63 11.56 36.85
N ILE A 157 -19.29 11.63 35.69
CA ILE A 157 -18.69 12.17 34.45
C ILE A 157 -18.35 13.66 34.62
N ALA A 158 -19.28 14.45 35.15
CA ALA A 158 -19.05 15.88 35.37
C ALA A 158 -17.90 16.15 36.35
N ARG A 159 -17.77 15.33 37.41
CA ARG A 159 -16.65 15.41 38.35
C ARG A 159 -15.33 15.04 37.70
N ALA A 160 -15.30 13.93 36.94
CA ALA A 160 -14.10 13.50 36.22
C ALA A 160 -13.61 14.54 35.21
N MET A 161 -14.52 15.25 34.53
CA MET A 161 -14.14 16.35 33.61
C MET A 161 -13.67 17.61 34.35
N ALA A 162 -14.11 17.84 35.57
CA ALA A 162 -13.70 18.99 36.39
C ALA A 162 -12.41 18.73 37.19
N GLU A 163 -11.91 17.50 37.21
CA GLU A 163 -10.68 17.12 37.89
C GLU A 163 -9.49 17.92 37.30
N PRO A 164 -8.68 18.59 38.13
CA PRO A 164 -7.57 19.42 37.65
C PRO A 164 -6.54 18.61 36.86
N GLU A 165 -6.37 17.33 37.18
CA GLU A 165 -5.48 16.41 36.48
C GLU A 165 -5.95 16.14 35.05
N PHE A 166 -7.26 15.93 34.85
CA PHE A 166 -7.85 15.72 33.52
C PHE A 166 -7.72 16.97 32.64
N LEU A 167 -7.98 18.15 33.21
CA LEU A 167 -7.83 19.43 32.50
C LEU A 167 -6.37 19.69 32.14
N HIS A 168 -5.43 19.39 33.04
CA HIS A 168 -4.01 19.56 32.77
C HIS A 168 -3.54 18.60 31.68
N ALA A 169 -3.90 17.31 31.74
CA ALA A 169 -3.57 16.32 30.73
C ALA A 169 -4.12 16.72 29.34
N THR A 170 -5.40 17.10 29.28
CA THR A 170 -6.05 17.55 28.04
C THR A 170 -5.35 18.78 27.44
N LYS A 171 -4.98 19.76 28.28
CA LYS A 171 -4.23 20.94 27.83
C LYS A 171 -2.86 20.57 27.25
N MET A 172 -2.15 19.63 27.88
CA MET A 172 -0.85 19.17 27.41
C MET A 172 -0.96 18.46 26.05
N THR A 173 -1.87 17.51 25.91
CA THR A 173 -2.11 16.79 24.65
C THR A 173 -2.55 17.73 23.53
N MET A 174 -3.44 18.69 23.82
CA MET A 174 -3.92 19.65 22.82
C MET A 174 -2.81 20.60 22.37
N THR A 175 -1.99 21.10 23.30
CA THR A 175 -0.83 21.96 22.97
C THR A 175 0.18 21.19 22.11
N MET A 176 0.39 19.91 22.43
CA MET A 176 1.31 19.04 21.73
C MET A 176 0.85 18.73 20.29
N ALA A 177 -0.43 18.37 20.11
CA ALA A 177 -1.03 18.14 18.80
C ALA A 177 -1.01 19.41 17.94
N LEU A 178 -1.30 20.58 18.54
CA LEU A 178 -1.30 21.86 17.86
C LEU A 178 0.07 22.25 17.30
N ILE A 179 1.16 21.79 17.92
CA ILE A 179 2.53 22.04 17.44
C ILE A 179 2.98 20.93 16.49
N ALA A 180 2.74 19.66 16.83
CA ALA A 180 3.23 18.53 16.06
C ALA A 180 2.55 18.40 14.69
N VAL A 181 1.22 18.54 14.64
CA VAL A 181 0.46 18.32 13.40
C VAL A 181 0.85 19.30 12.29
N PRO A 182 0.91 20.63 12.51
CA PRO A 182 1.30 21.56 11.45
C PRO A 182 2.74 21.37 10.99
N VAL A 183 3.66 21.11 11.92
CA VAL A 183 5.08 20.88 11.60
C VAL A 183 5.24 19.63 10.75
N ASN A 184 4.60 18.53 11.12
CA ASN A 184 4.61 17.29 10.35
C ASN A 184 3.91 17.43 9.01
N THR A 185 2.82 18.21 8.95
CA THR A 185 2.10 18.46 7.70
C THR A 185 2.98 19.25 6.73
N ALA A 186 3.63 20.32 7.19
CA ALA A 186 4.53 21.11 6.36
C ALA A 186 5.72 20.26 5.88
N PHE A 187 6.36 19.50 6.77
CA PHE A 187 7.46 18.62 6.40
C PHE A 187 7.01 17.51 5.45
N GLY A 188 5.86 16.90 5.71
CA GLY A 188 5.29 15.82 4.92
C GLY A 188 4.90 16.26 3.51
N VAL A 189 4.29 17.43 3.37
CA VAL A 189 3.99 18.01 2.05
C VAL A 189 5.27 18.27 1.26
N LEU A 190 6.28 18.90 1.89
CA LEU A 190 7.56 19.16 1.23
C LEU A 190 8.26 17.85 0.81
N ALA A 191 8.28 16.85 1.69
CA ALA A 191 8.85 15.55 1.39
C ALA A 191 8.10 14.84 0.26
N ALA A 192 6.77 14.83 0.30
CA ALA A 192 5.94 14.19 -0.73
C ALA A 192 6.18 14.81 -2.12
N LEU A 193 6.25 16.14 -2.22
CA LEU A 193 6.53 16.84 -3.49
C LEU A 193 7.93 16.52 -4.04
N VAL A 194 8.93 16.40 -3.16
CA VAL A 194 10.29 16.02 -3.57
C VAL A 194 10.34 14.57 -4.06
N LEU A 195 9.61 13.67 -3.39
CA LEU A 195 9.59 12.24 -3.71
C LEU A 195 8.79 11.92 -4.98
N ALA A 196 7.71 12.65 -5.22
CA ALA A 196 6.81 12.46 -6.35
C ALA A 196 7.37 13.12 -7.62
N GLY A 197 7.76 14.40 -7.55
CA GLY A 197 8.11 15.18 -8.73
C GLY A 197 9.37 14.77 -9.50
N ARG A 198 10.35 14.05 -8.90
CA ARG A 198 11.54 13.56 -9.65
C ARG A 198 11.97 12.16 -9.23
N ARG A 199 12.31 11.33 -10.23
CA ARG A 199 13.02 10.06 -10.02
C ARG A 199 14.51 10.31 -9.89
N PHE A 200 15.00 10.44 -8.66
CA PHE A 200 16.44 10.56 -8.35
C PHE A 200 16.98 9.27 -7.71
N ALA A 201 18.29 9.02 -7.84
CA ALA A 201 18.91 7.76 -7.41
C ALA A 201 18.74 7.46 -5.89
N GLY A 202 18.67 8.51 -5.06
CA GLY A 202 18.47 8.40 -3.60
C GLY A 202 17.01 8.23 -3.13
N ARG A 203 16.02 8.20 -4.04
CA ARG A 203 14.60 8.18 -3.66
C ARG A 203 14.24 6.98 -2.78
N ARG A 204 14.79 5.81 -3.11
CA ARG A 204 14.57 4.57 -2.33
C ARG A 204 15.12 4.67 -0.91
N LEU A 205 16.26 5.35 -0.74
CA LEU A 205 16.87 5.52 0.57
C LEU A 205 16.04 6.46 1.46
N LEU A 206 15.50 7.55 0.90
CA LEU A 206 14.60 8.45 1.63
C LEU A 206 13.31 7.73 2.02
N LEU A 207 12.67 7.03 1.09
CA LEU A 207 11.49 6.21 1.38
C LEU A 207 11.75 5.22 2.51
N ALA A 208 12.87 4.48 2.42
CA ALA A 208 13.27 3.55 3.48
C ALA A 208 13.50 4.28 4.82
N ALA A 209 14.20 5.42 4.81
CA ALA A 209 14.48 6.20 6.01
C ALA A 209 13.22 6.73 6.70
N MET A 210 12.19 7.10 5.92
CA MET A 210 10.89 7.51 6.46
C MET A 210 10.10 6.34 7.06
N ASP A 211 10.33 5.12 6.59
CA ASP A 211 9.65 3.91 7.07
C ASP A 211 10.34 3.26 8.29
N ILE A 212 11.57 3.67 8.61
CA ILE A 212 12.30 3.23 9.81
C ILE A 212 11.48 3.39 11.11
N PRO A 213 10.91 4.56 11.44
CA PRO A 213 10.16 4.74 12.69
C PRO A 213 8.97 3.78 12.84
N PHE A 214 8.34 3.36 11.75
CA PHE A 214 7.23 2.40 11.79
C PHE A 214 7.70 0.96 12.03
N SER A 215 8.94 0.66 11.64
CA SER A 215 9.53 -0.67 11.84
C SER A 215 10.04 -0.87 13.27
N ILE A 216 10.24 0.22 14.00
CA ILE A 216 10.70 0.21 15.40
C ILE A 216 9.48 0.25 16.32
N SER A 217 9.47 -0.56 17.38
CA SER A 217 8.42 -0.50 18.40
C SER A 217 8.42 0.89 19.06
N PRO A 218 7.24 1.53 19.25
CA PRO A 218 7.16 2.83 19.92
C PRO A 218 7.85 2.87 21.29
N VAL A 219 7.81 1.74 22.02
CA VAL A 219 8.48 1.60 23.33
C VAL A 219 10.00 1.72 23.18
N VAL A 220 10.57 1.11 22.14
CA VAL A 220 12.02 1.20 21.86
C VAL A 220 12.38 2.62 21.45
N THR A 221 11.55 3.26 20.62
CA THR A 221 11.73 4.68 20.25
C THR A 221 11.78 5.57 21.48
N GLY A 222 10.86 5.41 22.43
CA GLY A 222 10.85 6.15 23.69
C GLY A 222 12.15 5.94 24.50
N LEU A 223 12.60 4.69 24.66
CA LEU A 223 13.86 4.40 25.34
C LEU A 223 15.07 5.02 24.61
N MET A 224 15.10 4.96 23.28
CA MET A 224 16.15 5.61 22.49
C MET A 224 16.16 7.12 22.73
N PHE A 225 15.00 7.78 22.75
CA PHE A 225 14.91 9.22 23.06
C PHE A 225 15.46 9.54 24.45
N VAL A 226 15.13 8.75 25.47
CA VAL A 226 15.65 8.93 26.84
C VAL A 226 17.17 8.74 26.88
N LEU A 227 17.72 7.77 26.14
CA LEU A 227 19.17 7.56 26.08
C LEU A 227 19.91 8.65 25.30
N LEU A 228 19.30 9.14 24.22
CA LEU A 228 19.89 10.14 23.32
C LEU A 228 19.91 11.55 23.93
N TYR A 229 18.81 11.92 24.59
CA TYR A 229 18.61 13.22 25.26
C TYR A 229 18.87 13.16 26.76
N GLY A 230 19.21 12.00 27.31
CA GLY A 230 19.57 11.80 28.70
C GLY A 230 20.85 12.53 29.10
N ARG A 231 21.17 12.48 30.39
CA ARG A 231 22.33 13.20 30.98
C ARG A 231 23.69 12.80 30.40
N THR A 232 23.80 11.57 29.88
CA THR A 232 25.02 11.02 29.26
C THR A 232 24.87 10.78 27.75
N GLY A 233 23.79 11.29 27.15
CA GLY A 233 23.49 11.06 25.74
C GLY A 233 24.35 11.89 24.79
N LEU A 234 24.30 11.57 23.49
CA LEU A 234 25.03 12.27 22.44
C LEU A 234 24.68 13.78 22.39
N PHE A 235 23.44 14.14 22.72
CA PHE A 235 22.97 15.53 22.73
C PHE A 235 23.08 16.22 24.12
N ALA A 236 23.55 15.52 25.15
CA ALA A 236 23.73 16.07 26.49
C ALA A 236 24.53 17.40 26.53
N PRO A 237 25.66 17.58 25.82
CA PRO A 237 26.42 18.83 25.89
C PRO A 237 25.69 20.01 25.23
N LEU A 238 24.84 19.76 24.23
CA LEU A 238 24.04 20.80 23.58
C LEU A 238 22.90 21.27 24.49
N ILE A 239 22.27 20.31 25.18
CA ILE A 239 21.19 20.55 26.14
C ILE A 239 21.71 21.29 27.39
N ALA A 240 22.90 20.92 27.87
CA ALA A 240 23.53 21.59 29.01
C ALA A 240 23.83 23.08 28.74
N ARG A 241 24.07 23.45 27.48
CA ARG A 241 24.31 24.86 27.07
C ARG A 241 23.02 25.65 26.91
N SER A 242 21.94 25.00 26.47
CA SER A 242 20.66 25.67 26.24
C SER A 242 19.82 25.80 27.51
N GLY A 243 20.13 25.03 28.57
CA GLY A 243 19.42 25.06 29.85
C GLY A 243 18.01 24.45 29.80
N PHE A 244 17.58 23.94 28.64
CA PHE A 244 16.26 23.32 28.48
C PHE A 244 16.30 21.85 28.91
N GLN A 245 15.37 21.44 29.76
CA GLN A 245 15.13 20.03 30.00
C GLN A 245 14.33 19.47 28.82
N VAL A 246 14.90 18.51 28.09
CA VAL A 246 14.22 17.86 26.97
C VAL A 246 13.54 16.57 27.44
N VAL A 247 14.21 15.77 28.28
CA VAL A 247 13.66 14.51 28.79
C VAL A 247 12.51 14.80 29.75
N PHE A 248 11.36 14.16 29.53
CA PHE A 248 10.11 14.33 30.30
C PHE A 248 9.49 15.74 30.27
N ALA A 249 9.93 16.61 29.36
CA ALA A 249 9.34 17.93 29.17
C ALA A 249 8.52 17.98 27.87
N LEU A 250 7.66 19.00 27.76
CA LEU A 250 6.86 19.29 26.56
C LEU A 250 7.67 19.21 25.25
N PRO A 251 8.85 19.86 25.11
CA PRO A 251 9.61 19.80 23.87
C PRO A 251 10.11 18.38 23.51
N GLY A 252 10.53 17.57 24.48
CA GLY A 252 11.00 16.20 24.20
C GLY A 252 9.87 15.28 23.82
N MET A 253 8.72 15.39 24.51
CA MET A 253 7.53 14.67 24.11
C MET A 253 7.13 15.07 22.68
N ALA A 254 7.06 16.37 22.38
CA ALA A 254 6.66 16.86 21.06
C ALA A 254 7.58 16.35 19.94
N LEU A 255 8.90 16.33 20.17
CA LEU A 255 9.87 15.77 19.24
C LEU A 255 9.69 14.27 19.02
N ALA A 256 9.40 13.51 20.08
CA ALA A 256 9.17 12.06 19.98
C ALA A 256 7.91 11.78 19.14
N THR A 257 6.81 12.47 19.43
CA THR A 257 5.57 12.32 18.66
C THR A 257 5.77 12.76 17.21
N MET A 258 6.44 13.89 16.95
CA MET A 258 6.78 14.33 15.59
C MET A 258 7.55 13.24 14.84
N PHE A 259 8.58 12.64 15.44
CA PHE A 259 9.37 11.58 14.81
C PHE A 259 8.54 10.36 14.40
N VAL A 260 7.62 9.91 15.27
CA VAL A 260 6.76 8.76 14.98
C VAL A 260 5.68 9.10 13.95
N THR A 261 5.17 10.33 13.95
CA THR A 261 4.01 10.74 13.14
C THR A 261 4.40 11.34 11.77
N LEU A 262 5.66 11.69 11.57
CA LEU A 262 6.20 12.24 10.32
C LEU A 262 5.90 11.41 9.06
N PRO A 263 6.03 10.06 9.02
CA PRO A 263 5.80 9.31 7.79
C PRO A 263 4.33 9.20 7.36
N PHE A 264 3.38 9.50 8.24
CA PHE A 264 1.95 9.32 7.97
C PHE A 264 1.46 10.25 6.86
N VAL A 265 1.80 11.54 6.92
CA VAL A 265 1.41 12.52 5.90
C VAL A 265 2.00 12.15 4.53
N VAL A 266 3.25 11.69 4.50
CA VAL A 266 3.92 11.33 3.25
C VAL A 266 3.32 10.08 2.62
N ARG A 267 3.02 9.04 3.40
CA ARG A 267 2.44 7.79 2.89
C ARG A 267 1.04 7.99 2.32
N GLU A 268 0.29 8.97 2.81
CA GLU A 268 -1.02 9.32 2.25
C GLU A 268 -0.92 10.21 1.00
N LEU A 269 -0.03 11.21 1.02
CA LEU A 269 0.12 12.14 -0.10
C LEU A 269 0.82 11.54 -1.31
N LEU A 270 1.81 10.68 -1.10
CA LEU A 270 2.64 10.13 -2.17
C LEU A 270 1.82 9.40 -3.25
N PRO A 271 0.94 8.42 -2.94
CA PRO A 271 0.13 7.77 -3.96
C PRO A 271 -0.84 8.73 -4.65
N ALA A 272 -1.38 9.72 -3.91
CA ALA A 272 -2.28 10.72 -4.46
C ALA A 272 -1.59 11.66 -5.48
N LEU A 273 -0.33 12.00 -5.23
CA LEU A 273 0.49 12.79 -6.17
C LEU A 273 0.88 11.95 -7.40
N GLU A 274 1.31 10.70 -7.21
CA GLU A 274 1.73 9.84 -8.33
C GLU A 274 0.61 9.54 -9.33
N GLU A 275 -0.66 9.54 -8.89
CA GLU A 275 -1.82 9.38 -9.77
C GLU A 275 -2.11 10.64 -10.62
N LYS A 276 -1.71 11.83 -10.15
CA LYS A 276 -2.08 13.14 -10.75
C LYS A 276 -0.97 13.85 -11.51
N GLU A 277 0.29 13.67 -11.12
CA GLU A 277 1.41 14.52 -11.53
C GLU A 277 1.72 14.54 -13.04
N GLY A 278 1.28 13.55 -13.82
CA GLY A 278 1.69 13.44 -15.23
C GLY A 278 1.05 14.45 -16.19
N HIS A 279 -0.25 14.76 -16.04
CA HIS A 279 -0.99 15.47 -17.10
C HIS A 279 -1.29 16.93 -16.76
N GLU A 280 -1.55 17.24 -15.49
CA GLU A 280 -1.98 18.57 -15.06
C GLU A 280 -0.80 19.54 -14.93
N GLU A 281 0.36 19.06 -14.46
CA GLU A 281 1.57 19.87 -14.34
C GLU A 281 2.18 20.20 -15.71
N GLU A 282 2.15 19.25 -16.67
CA GLU A 282 2.61 19.48 -18.05
C GLU A 282 1.73 20.47 -18.82
N ALA A 283 0.41 20.42 -18.61
CA ALA A 283 -0.52 21.38 -19.21
C ALA A 283 -0.32 22.80 -18.65
N ALA A 284 -0.16 22.93 -17.32
CA ALA A 284 0.13 24.21 -16.69
C ALA A 284 1.49 24.79 -17.14
N ALA A 285 2.51 23.94 -17.26
CA ALA A 285 3.82 24.34 -17.77
C ALA A 285 3.74 24.81 -19.23
N SER A 286 2.91 24.17 -20.06
CA SER A 286 2.67 24.58 -21.47
C SER A 286 1.96 25.93 -21.59
N LEU A 287 1.14 26.30 -20.60
CA LEU A 287 0.51 27.62 -20.48
C LEU A 287 1.46 28.70 -19.89
N GLY A 288 2.73 28.37 -19.62
CA GLY A 288 3.72 29.29 -19.09
C GLY A 288 3.64 29.54 -17.59
N ALA A 289 2.91 28.70 -16.83
CA ALA A 289 2.88 28.80 -15.38
C ALA A 289 4.24 28.44 -14.77
N GLY A 290 4.74 29.29 -13.87
CA GLY A 290 5.96 29.01 -13.11
C GLY A 290 5.73 27.94 -12.03
N ARG A 291 6.79 27.22 -11.65
CA ARG A 291 6.74 26.08 -10.70
C ARG A 291 6.05 26.40 -9.37
N TRP A 292 6.26 27.61 -8.84
CA TRP A 292 5.60 28.05 -7.60
C TRP A 292 4.10 28.25 -7.78
N ARG A 293 3.70 28.80 -8.93
CA ARG A 293 2.30 29.00 -9.28
C ARG A 293 1.59 27.68 -9.54
N THR A 294 2.20 26.79 -10.31
CA THR A 294 1.69 25.43 -10.56
C THR A 294 1.45 24.67 -9.26
N PHE A 295 2.37 24.78 -8.30
CA PHE A 295 2.21 24.14 -6.99
C PHE A 295 0.97 24.64 -6.22
N TRP A 296 0.81 25.96 -6.09
CA TRP A 296 -0.29 26.54 -5.29
C TRP A 296 -1.65 26.48 -5.99
N GLU A 297 -1.69 26.67 -7.31
CA GLU A 297 -2.94 26.75 -8.08
C GLU A 297 -3.42 25.40 -8.62
N VAL A 298 -2.51 24.45 -8.85
CA VAL A 298 -2.85 23.15 -9.48
C VAL A 298 -2.62 22.00 -8.51
N THR A 299 -1.37 21.80 -8.05
CA THR A 299 -1.00 20.60 -7.28
C THR A 299 -1.70 20.55 -5.91
N LEU A 300 -1.59 21.62 -5.11
CA LEU A 300 -2.14 21.67 -3.74
C LEU A 300 -3.68 21.51 -3.67
N PRO A 301 -4.50 22.20 -4.48
CA PRO A 301 -5.95 22.04 -4.44
C PRO A 301 -6.42 20.66 -4.93
N ASN A 302 -5.67 20.01 -5.83
CA ASN A 302 -6.01 18.68 -6.30
C ASN A 302 -5.74 17.60 -5.24
N VAL A 303 -4.67 17.74 -4.44
CA VAL A 303 -4.36 16.78 -3.36
C VAL A 303 -4.95 17.15 -2.01
N ARG A 304 -5.78 18.20 -1.90
CA ARG A 304 -6.33 18.67 -0.62
C ARG A 304 -7.09 17.59 0.16
N TRP A 305 -7.73 16.66 -0.53
CA TRP A 305 -8.50 15.59 0.11
C TRP A 305 -7.56 14.53 0.70
N ALA A 306 -6.53 14.13 -0.03
CA ALA A 306 -5.47 13.25 0.48
C ALA A 306 -4.73 13.92 1.64
N LEU A 307 -4.45 15.22 1.53
CA LEU A 307 -3.85 15.99 2.62
C LEU A 307 -4.74 15.98 3.87
N LEU A 308 -6.05 16.19 3.71
CA LEU A 308 -6.99 16.19 4.82
C LEU A 308 -7.02 14.82 5.53
N TYR A 309 -7.06 13.72 4.77
CA TYR A 309 -6.96 12.37 5.36
C TYR A 309 -5.64 12.16 6.09
N GLY A 310 -4.52 12.59 5.51
CA GLY A 310 -3.19 12.49 6.12
C GLY A 310 -3.11 13.29 7.43
N VAL A 311 -3.66 14.50 7.46
CA VAL A 311 -3.71 15.36 8.65
C VAL A 311 -4.59 14.75 9.74
N ILE A 312 -5.77 14.23 9.38
CA ILE A 312 -6.68 13.57 10.34
C ILE A 312 -6.00 12.35 10.96
N LEU A 313 -5.35 11.52 10.15
CA LEU A 313 -4.65 10.32 10.63
C LEU A 313 -3.45 10.69 11.52
N THR A 314 -2.71 11.73 11.15
CA THR A 314 -1.58 12.25 11.94
C THR A 314 -2.05 12.81 13.28
N ASN A 315 -3.17 13.53 13.30
CA ASN A 315 -3.76 14.05 14.54
C ASN A 315 -4.27 12.92 15.44
N ALA A 316 -4.96 11.92 14.86
CA ALA A 316 -5.42 10.75 15.61
C ALA A 316 -4.25 9.99 16.24
N ARG A 317 -3.12 9.87 15.53
CA ARG A 317 -1.91 9.25 16.07
C ARG A 317 -1.25 10.11 17.14
N ALA A 318 -1.14 11.42 16.95
CA ALA A 318 -0.54 12.34 17.91
C ALA A 318 -1.32 12.42 19.23
N MET A 319 -2.64 12.24 19.20
CA MET A 319 -3.49 12.16 20.41
C MET A 319 -3.38 10.80 21.13
N GLY A 320 -2.93 9.76 20.44
CA GLY A 320 -2.81 8.40 20.96
C GLY A 320 -1.40 8.01 21.43
N GLU A 321 -0.43 8.93 21.33
CA GLU A 321 0.91 8.81 21.91
C GLU A 321 0.96 9.53 23.27
#